data_AF-A0A382RVM4-F1
#
_entry.id   AF-A0A382RVM4-F1
#
_cell.length_a   1.000
_cell.length_b   1.000
_cell.length_c   1.000
_cell.angle_alpha   90.00
_cell.angle_beta   90.00
_cell.angle_gamma   90.00
#
_symmetry.space_group_name_H-M   'P 1'
#
loop_
_entity.id
_entity.type
_entity.pdbx_description
1 polymer ?
#
loop_
_entity_poly.entity_id
_entity_poly.type
_entity_poly.pdbx_seq_one_letter_code
_entity_poly.pdbx_strand_id
1 'polypeptide(L)'
;TLALFKALGISTDQIEWIPSGGAATRMVTMTRGAADAALLTAPTYYRLVDEGYPILINMADHPNVVVAQAYIFNREVLENRPELAENFMKAVIDATQRFYTDREFAMEAMRRHTSVKDDETLGKVYDDYFSGEKLERVPFVRQAAVDAVVERNSERLPELKDIDFSNMLYEDILEKLADEGYFQEVYGPSINTELEDVRAAAAR
;
A
#
# COMPACT_ATOMS: atom_id res chain seq x y z
N THR A 1 -9.03 -1.07 -9.12
CA THR A 1 -10.24 -0.89 -9.95
C THR A 1 -10.98 -2.19 -10.22
N LEU A 2 -10.39 -3.20 -10.86
CA LEU A 2 -11.10 -4.45 -11.16
C LEU A 2 -11.66 -5.16 -9.91
N ALA A 3 -10.84 -5.32 -8.87
CA ALA A 3 -11.29 -5.90 -7.59
C ALA A 3 -12.46 -5.10 -6.95
N LEU A 4 -12.43 -3.76 -7.06
CA LEU A 4 -13.49 -2.89 -6.58
C LEU A 4 -14.79 -3.07 -7.39
N PHE A 5 -14.71 -3.09 -8.72
CA PHE A 5 -15.87 -3.33 -9.57
C PHE A 5 -16.50 -4.70 -9.32
N LYS A 6 -15.67 -5.74 -9.16
CA LYS A 6 -16.14 -7.07 -8.75
C LYS A 6 -16.86 -7.03 -7.40
N ALA A 7 -16.27 -6.39 -6.39
CA ALA A 7 -16.88 -6.24 -5.06
C ALA A 7 -18.23 -5.50 -5.10
N LEU A 8 -18.41 -4.59 -6.06
CA LEU A 8 -19.66 -3.83 -6.26
C LEU A 8 -20.64 -4.50 -7.22
N GLY A 9 -20.31 -5.67 -7.79
CA GLY A 9 -21.13 -6.33 -8.81
C GLY A 9 -21.23 -5.54 -10.13
N ILE A 10 -20.28 -4.64 -10.39
CA ILE A 10 -20.22 -3.84 -11.61
C ILE A 10 -19.55 -4.68 -12.71
N SER A 11 -20.30 -4.93 -13.78
CA SER A 11 -19.77 -5.58 -14.97
C SER A 11 -18.81 -4.67 -15.71
N THR A 12 -17.71 -5.23 -16.24
CA THR A 12 -16.68 -4.47 -16.96
C THR A 12 -16.69 -4.73 -18.47
N ASP A 13 -17.67 -5.48 -18.97
CA ASP A 13 -17.84 -5.85 -20.39
C ASP A 13 -18.09 -4.63 -21.29
N GLN A 14 -18.73 -3.59 -20.75
CA GLN A 14 -19.01 -2.33 -21.44
C GLN A 14 -18.01 -1.22 -21.11
N ILE A 15 -16.88 -1.54 -20.45
CA ILE A 15 -15.85 -0.57 -20.07
C ILE A 15 -14.70 -0.63 -21.08
N GLU A 16 -14.43 0.49 -21.74
CA GLU A 16 -13.21 0.67 -22.52
C GLU A 16 -12.05 1.06 -21.60
N TRP A 17 -10.99 0.24 -21.56
CA TRP A 17 -9.81 0.50 -20.74
C TRP A 17 -8.75 1.27 -21.50
N ILE A 18 -8.40 2.46 -21.01
CA ILE A 18 -7.38 3.32 -21.63
C ILE A 18 -6.09 3.28 -20.80
N PRO A 19 -5.01 2.63 -21.30
CA PRO A 19 -3.71 2.61 -20.61
C PRO A 19 -3.12 4.02 -20.59
N SER A 20 -3.13 4.64 -19.41
CA SER A 20 -2.75 6.05 -19.23
C SER A 20 -1.70 6.23 -18.14
N GLY A 21 -1.04 5.16 -17.69
CA GLY A 21 0.07 5.22 -16.73
C GLY A 21 -0.35 5.66 -15.32
N GLY A 22 0.49 6.45 -14.66
CA GLY A 22 0.32 6.90 -13.28
C GLY A 22 -0.87 7.85 -13.07
N ALA A 23 -1.14 8.23 -11.80
CA ALA A 23 -2.29 9.08 -11.45
C ALA A 23 -2.29 10.44 -12.19
N ALA A 24 -1.14 11.11 -12.31
CA ALA A 24 -1.04 12.40 -12.99
C ALA A 24 -1.43 12.32 -14.48
N THR A 25 -0.94 11.31 -15.20
CA THR A 25 -1.25 11.10 -16.62
C THR A 25 -2.71 10.66 -16.81
N ARG A 26 -3.24 9.83 -15.91
CA ARG A 26 -4.69 9.48 -15.84
C ARG A 26 -5.57 10.72 -15.68
N MET A 27 -5.21 11.64 -14.78
CA MET A 27 -5.94 12.90 -14.59
C MET A 27 -5.95 13.75 -15.86
N VAL A 28 -4.81 13.88 -16.55
CA VAL A 28 -4.73 14.63 -17.82
C VAL A 28 -5.56 13.98 -18.91
N THR A 29 -5.56 12.64 -19.00
CA THR A 29 -6.38 11.88 -19.97
C THR A 29 -7.87 12.15 -19.75
N MET A 30 -8.32 12.08 -18.50
CA MET A 30 -9.73 12.31 -18.13
C MET A 30 -10.15 13.77 -18.36
N THR A 31 -9.37 14.74 -17.86
CA THR A 31 -9.73 16.17 -17.97
C THR A 31 -9.67 16.71 -19.41
N ARG A 32 -8.99 16.01 -20.33
CA ARG A 32 -9.01 16.30 -21.78
C ARG A 32 -10.17 15.63 -22.52
N GLY A 33 -11.04 14.91 -21.80
CA GLY A 33 -12.20 14.22 -22.38
C GLY A 33 -11.88 12.92 -23.10
N ALA A 34 -10.65 12.38 -22.94
CA ALA A 34 -10.30 11.09 -23.51
C ALA A 34 -10.79 9.91 -22.67
N ALA A 35 -11.17 10.13 -21.41
CA ALA A 35 -11.77 9.14 -20.52
C ALA A 35 -12.87 9.79 -19.66
N ASP A 36 -13.96 9.07 -19.41
CA ASP A 36 -15.07 9.56 -18.58
C ASP A 36 -14.76 9.54 -17.07
N ALA A 37 -13.90 8.60 -16.65
CA ALA A 37 -13.49 8.45 -15.26
C ALA A 37 -12.04 7.94 -15.17
N ALA A 38 -11.39 8.22 -14.04
CA ALA A 38 -10.04 7.74 -13.77
C ALA A 38 -9.88 7.32 -12.30
N LEU A 39 -9.19 6.20 -12.08
CA LEU A 39 -8.66 5.89 -10.75
C LEU A 39 -7.50 6.85 -10.46
N LEU A 40 -7.65 7.69 -9.44
CA LEU A 40 -6.65 8.65 -9.01
C LEU A 40 -6.28 8.40 -7.55
N THR A 41 -5.05 8.74 -7.20
CA THR A 41 -4.55 8.66 -5.81
C THR A 41 -4.21 10.06 -5.32
N ALA A 42 -4.20 10.28 -4.01
CA ALA A 42 -3.74 11.54 -3.44
C ALA A 42 -2.29 11.84 -3.89
N PRO A 43 -1.93 13.11 -4.09
CA PRO A 43 -2.80 14.30 -4.03
C PRO A 43 -3.54 14.60 -5.35
N THR A 44 -3.35 13.79 -6.39
CA THR A 44 -3.74 14.15 -7.77
C THR A 44 -5.22 14.49 -7.92
N TYR A 45 -6.11 13.83 -7.16
CA TYR A 45 -7.54 14.09 -7.26
C TYR A 45 -8.02 15.32 -6.47
N TYR A 46 -7.24 15.84 -5.52
CA TYR A 46 -7.69 16.93 -4.65
C TYR A 46 -8.13 18.16 -5.44
N ARG A 47 -7.31 18.59 -6.41
CA ARG A 47 -7.65 19.72 -7.28
C ARG A 47 -8.95 19.50 -8.06
N LEU A 48 -9.21 18.27 -8.49
CA LEU A 48 -10.44 17.96 -9.24
C LEU A 48 -11.67 18.07 -8.34
N VAL A 49 -11.56 17.64 -7.09
CA VAL A 49 -12.64 17.82 -6.10
C VAL A 49 -12.90 19.30 -5.85
N ASP A 50 -11.84 20.11 -5.72
CA ASP A 50 -11.95 21.56 -5.58
C ASP A 50 -12.58 22.22 -6.83
N GLU A 51 -12.32 21.67 -8.02
CA GLU A 51 -12.95 22.06 -9.30
C GLU A 51 -14.39 21.54 -9.47
N GLY A 52 -14.93 20.79 -8.49
CA GLY A 52 -16.31 20.31 -8.48
C GLY A 52 -16.53 18.94 -9.12
N TYR A 53 -15.47 18.20 -9.47
CA TYR A 53 -15.61 16.82 -9.92
C TYR A 53 -16.06 15.93 -8.76
N PRO A 54 -17.04 15.03 -8.99
CA PRO A 54 -17.49 14.11 -7.96
C PRO A 54 -16.48 12.96 -7.76
N ILE A 55 -16.30 12.55 -6.50
CA ILE A 55 -15.72 11.24 -6.20
C ILE A 55 -16.82 10.20 -6.45
N LEU A 56 -16.62 9.34 -7.44
CA LEU A 56 -17.60 8.28 -7.75
C LEU A 56 -17.59 7.19 -6.67
N ILE A 57 -16.39 6.72 -6.31
CA ILE A 57 -16.17 5.68 -5.31
C ILE A 57 -14.81 5.93 -4.64
N ASN A 58 -14.77 5.82 -3.30
CA ASN A 58 -13.53 5.80 -2.55
C ASN A 58 -13.19 4.36 -2.14
N MET A 59 -12.02 3.87 -2.54
CA MET A 59 -11.60 2.49 -2.26
C MET A 59 -11.39 2.25 -0.75
N ALA A 60 -11.10 3.28 0.04
CA ALA A 60 -10.97 3.17 1.49
C ALA A 60 -12.28 2.79 2.20
N ASP A 61 -13.43 3.06 1.57
CA ASP A 61 -14.76 2.71 2.11
C ASP A 61 -15.10 1.22 1.88
N HIS A 62 -14.21 0.47 1.22
CA HIS A 62 -14.39 -0.93 0.84
C HIS A 62 -13.27 -1.80 1.42
N PRO A 63 -13.29 -2.12 2.72
CA PRO A 63 -12.21 -2.85 3.40
C PRO A 63 -12.01 -4.29 2.89
N ASN A 64 -13.00 -4.84 2.18
CA ASN A 64 -12.91 -6.13 1.50
C ASN A 64 -12.03 -6.08 0.23
N VAL A 65 -11.73 -4.89 -0.29
CA VAL A 65 -10.81 -4.73 -1.41
C VAL A 65 -9.39 -4.62 -0.86
N VAL A 66 -8.69 -5.75 -0.82
CA VAL A 66 -7.33 -5.80 -0.29
C VAL A 66 -6.36 -5.09 -1.23
N VAL A 67 -5.70 -4.05 -0.71
CA VAL A 67 -4.59 -3.35 -1.36
C VAL A 67 -3.33 -3.71 -0.60
N ALA A 68 -2.49 -4.51 -1.23
CA ALA A 68 -1.23 -4.95 -0.64
C ALA A 68 -0.10 -3.99 -1.04
N GLN A 69 0.72 -3.62 -0.06
CA GLN A 69 2.08 -3.14 -0.30
C GLN A 69 3.05 -4.28 0.00
N ALA A 70 4.17 -4.34 -0.70
CA ALA A 70 5.19 -5.35 -0.47
C ALA A 70 6.57 -4.75 -0.71
N TYR A 71 7.52 -5.12 0.15
CA TYR A 71 8.93 -4.85 -0.06
C TYR A 71 9.55 -6.03 -0.81
N ILE A 72 10.14 -5.76 -1.96
CA ILE A 72 10.68 -6.78 -2.85
C ILE A 72 12.20 -6.66 -2.87
N PHE A 73 12.88 -7.75 -2.53
CA PHE A 73 14.33 -7.86 -2.57
C PHE A 73 14.77 -8.82 -3.68
N ASN A 74 15.99 -8.63 -4.18
CA ASN A 74 16.64 -9.67 -4.95
C ASN A 74 17.00 -10.83 -4.01
N ARG A 75 16.70 -12.07 -4.42
CA ARG A 75 17.02 -13.30 -3.67
C ARG A 75 18.48 -13.34 -3.22
N GLU A 76 19.42 -12.91 -4.06
CA GLU A 76 20.84 -12.87 -3.74
C GLU A 76 21.16 -11.94 -2.55
N VAL A 77 20.42 -10.83 -2.40
CA VAL A 77 20.60 -9.92 -1.26
C VAL A 77 20.15 -10.58 0.03
N LEU A 78 19.04 -11.31 0.00
CA LEU A 78 18.51 -12.01 1.17
C LEU A 78 19.45 -13.15 1.61
N GLU A 79 20.03 -13.87 0.66
CA GLU A 79 20.92 -15.01 0.94
C GLU A 79 22.34 -14.57 1.36
N ASN A 80 22.91 -13.57 0.69
CA ASN A 80 24.32 -13.21 0.87
C ASN A 80 24.55 -11.96 1.72
N ARG A 81 23.51 -11.15 1.97
CA ARG A 81 23.56 -9.93 2.78
C ARG A 81 22.30 -9.79 3.65
N PRO A 82 21.95 -10.80 4.46
CA PRO A 82 20.76 -10.75 5.29
C PRO A 82 20.75 -9.54 6.23
N GLU A 83 21.91 -9.05 6.68
CA GLU A 83 22.00 -7.85 7.50
C GLU A 83 21.53 -6.57 6.76
N LEU A 84 21.68 -6.51 5.43
CA LEU A 84 21.21 -5.37 4.65
C LEU A 84 19.68 -5.33 4.62
N ALA A 85 19.05 -6.49 4.38
CA ALA A 85 17.60 -6.60 4.36
C ALA A 85 17.00 -6.37 5.76
N GLU A 86 17.63 -6.89 6.81
CA GLU A 86 17.21 -6.64 8.20
C GLU A 86 17.31 -5.15 8.56
N ASN A 87 18.44 -4.50 8.29
CA ASN A 87 18.61 -3.07 8.58
C ASN A 87 17.65 -2.20 7.75
N PHE A 88 17.33 -2.61 6.52
CA PHE A 88 16.31 -1.94 5.73
C PHE A 88 14.93 -2.05 6.38
N MET A 89 14.52 -3.25 6.82
CA MET A 89 13.23 -3.44 7.47
C MET A 89 13.14 -2.72 8.82
N LYS A 90 14.22 -2.71 9.61
CA LYS A 90 14.34 -1.87 10.81
C LYS A 90 14.10 -0.38 10.49
N ALA A 91 14.76 0.14 9.45
CA ALA A 91 14.57 1.52 9.02
C ALA A 91 13.13 1.83 8.56
N VAL A 92 12.47 0.87 7.90
CA VAL A 92 11.04 1.00 7.52
C VAL A 92 10.15 1.07 8.76
N ILE A 93 10.36 0.19 9.74
CA ILE A 93 9.60 0.13 11.00
C ILE A 93 9.79 1.44 11.78
N ASP A 94 11.03 1.90 11.94
CA ASP A 94 11.37 3.15 12.62
C ASP A 94 10.79 4.38 11.91
N ALA A 95 10.89 4.42 10.57
CA ALA A 95 10.33 5.52 9.78
C ALA A 95 8.81 5.56 9.88
N THR A 96 8.16 4.40 9.94
CA THR A 96 6.70 4.30 10.12
C THR A 96 6.31 4.81 11.50
N GLN A 97 7.01 4.41 12.55
CA GLN A 97 6.80 4.95 13.90
C GLN A 97 6.92 6.47 13.88
N ARG A 98 8.01 6.98 13.31
CA ARG A 98 8.28 8.42 13.31
C ARG A 98 7.27 9.20 12.48
N PHE A 99 6.79 8.63 11.38
CA PHE A 99 5.72 9.22 10.58
C PHE A 99 4.48 9.48 11.44
N TYR A 100 4.07 8.52 12.27
CA TYR A 100 2.89 8.64 13.12
C TYR A 100 3.12 9.46 14.40
N THR A 101 4.35 9.60 14.89
CA THR A 101 4.61 10.32 16.16
C THR A 101 5.20 11.72 15.99
N ASP A 102 5.72 12.06 14.81
CA ASP A 102 6.41 13.32 14.53
C ASP A 102 5.92 13.91 13.19
N ARG A 103 4.75 14.58 13.26
CA ARG A 103 4.10 15.18 12.09
C ARG A 103 4.99 16.20 11.37
N GLU A 104 5.74 17.01 12.11
CA GLU A 104 6.63 18.03 11.52
C GLU A 104 7.72 17.36 10.68
N PHE A 105 8.37 16.34 11.24
CA PHE A 105 9.37 15.58 10.49
C PHE A 105 8.76 14.87 9.28
N ALA A 106 7.59 14.23 9.43
CA ALA A 106 6.90 13.58 8.35
C ALA A 106 6.58 14.55 7.20
N MET A 107 6.03 15.72 7.51
CA MET A 107 5.74 16.77 6.52
C MET A 107 6.99 17.26 5.81
N GLU A 108 8.09 17.49 6.54
CA GLU A 108 9.35 17.93 5.95
C GLU A 108 10.01 16.85 5.08
N ALA A 109 9.96 15.58 5.51
CA ALA A 109 10.41 14.46 4.71
C ALA A 109 9.62 14.35 3.40
N MET A 110 8.28 14.44 3.47
CA MET A 110 7.43 14.47 2.28
C MET A 110 7.73 15.66 1.38
N ARG A 111 7.94 16.86 1.94
CA ARG A 111 8.32 18.04 1.17
C ARG A 111 9.63 17.85 0.42
N ARG A 112 10.64 17.20 1.04
CA ARG A 112 11.94 16.97 0.40
C ARG A 112 11.88 15.91 -0.69
N HIS A 113 11.17 14.80 -0.43
CA HIS A 113 11.25 13.59 -1.25
C HIS A 113 10.08 13.38 -2.21
N THR A 114 9.03 14.19 -2.15
CA THR A 114 7.89 14.12 -3.08
C THR A 114 7.80 15.37 -3.95
N SER A 115 6.90 15.37 -4.94
CA SER A 115 6.62 16.55 -5.77
C SER A 115 5.75 17.61 -5.08
N VAL A 116 5.16 17.31 -3.92
CA VAL A 116 4.25 18.23 -3.21
C VAL A 116 5.08 19.18 -2.36
N LYS A 117 4.88 20.49 -2.54
CA LYS A 117 5.70 21.53 -1.90
C LYS A 117 4.92 22.51 -1.06
N ASP A 118 3.60 22.61 -1.21
CA ASP A 118 2.75 23.49 -0.41
C ASP A 118 2.24 22.78 0.85
N ASP A 119 2.09 23.54 1.93
CA ASP A 119 1.80 23.02 3.27
C ASP A 119 0.38 22.47 3.37
N GLU A 120 -0.57 23.06 2.65
CA GLU A 120 -1.96 22.64 2.66
C GLU A 120 -2.11 21.25 2.04
N THR A 121 -1.57 21.04 0.84
CA THR A 121 -1.62 19.72 0.17
C THR A 121 -0.81 18.69 0.94
N LEU A 122 0.38 19.05 1.46
CA LEU A 122 1.16 18.14 2.31
C LEU A 122 0.39 17.73 3.57
N GLY A 123 -0.30 18.68 4.21
CA GLY A 123 -1.15 18.42 5.35
C GLY A 123 -2.28 17.45 5.02
N LYS A 124 -3.01 17.69 3.91
CA LYS A 124 -4.07 16.79 3.44
C LYS A 124 -3.54 15.37 3.16
N VAL A 125 -2.39 15.25 2.51
CA VAL A 125 -1.76 13.94 2.25
C VAL A 125 -1.34 13.26 3.56
N TYR A 126 -0.71 14.00 4.49
CA TYR A 126 -0.37 13.46 5.81
C TYR A 126 -1.61 12.92 6.50
N ASP A 127 -2.66 13.73 6.60
CA ASP A 127 -3.88 13.39 7.32
C ASP A 127 -4.59 12.18 6.68
N ASP A 128 -4.54 12.04 5.35
CA ASP A 128 -5.06 10.87 4.61
C ASP A 128 -4.30 9.57 4.95
N TYR A 129 -2.96 9.62 5.03
CA TYR A 129 -2.16 8.47 5.44
C TYR A 129 -2.28 8.16 6.94
N PHE A 130 -2.39 9.20 7.76
CA PHE A 130 -2.49 9.10 9.21
C PHE A 130 -3.82 8.47 9.61
N SER A 131 -4.94 9.07 9.18
CA SER A 131 -6.29 8.64 9.56
C SER A 131 -6.66 7.26 9.02
N GLY A 132 -6.12 6.88 7.86
CA GLY A 132 -6.33 5.58 7.27
C GLY A 132 -5.35 4.49 7.72
N GLU A 133 -4.44 4.80 8.66
CA GLU A 133 -3.36 3.88 9.11
C GLU A 133 -2.67 3.17 7.93
N LYS A 134 -2.37 3.94 6.86
CA LYS A 134 -1.97 3.39 5.56
C LYS A 134 -0.53 2.86 5.48
N LEU A 135 0.29 3.10 6.50
CA LEU A 135 1.63 2.55 6.64
C LEU A 135 1.60 1.46 7.71
N GLU A 136 1.94 0.24 7.33
CA GLU A 136 1.87 -0.93 8.21
C GLU A 136 2.97 -0.88 9.26
N ARG A 137 2.59 -0.88 10.55
CA ARG A 137 3.54 -0.98 11.67
C ARG A 137 4.19 -2.35 11.77
N VAL A 138 3.44 -3.39 11.40
CA VAL A 138 3.87 -4.79 11.39
C VAL A 138 3.80 -5.29 9.93
N PRO A 139 4.88 -5.14 9.14
CA PRO A 139 4.84 -5.28 7.68
C PRO A 139 4.99 -6.74 7.20
N PHE A 140 4.24 -7.67 7.78
CA PHE A 140 4.15 -9.05 7.27
C PHE A 140 3.16 -9.11 6.10
N VAL A 141 3.43 -9.97 5.12
CA VAL A 141 2.52 -10.13 3.98
C VAL A 141 1.38 -11.05 4.42
N ARG A 142 0.15 -10.52 4.45
CA ARG A 142 -1.03 -11.30 4.86
C ARG A 142 -1.45 -12.29 3.76
N GLN A 143 -1.96 -13.46 4.13
CA GLN A 143 -2.48 -14.44 3.16
C GLN A 143 -3.58 -13.85 2.28
N ALA A 144 -4.48 -13.06 2.87
CA ALA A 144 -5.55 -12.38 2.13
C ALA A 144 -5.03 -11.44 1.03
N ALA A 145 -3.83 -10.86 1.19
CA ALA A 145 -3.19 -10.05 0.17
C ALA A 145 -2.70 -10.90 -1.02
N VAL A 146 -2.09 -12.06 -0.74
CA VAL A 146 -1.69 -13.03 -1.77
C VAL A 146 -2.93 -13.52 -2.53
N ASP A 147 -3.96 -13.97 -1.81
CA ASP A 147 -5.20 -14.48 -2.39
C ASP A 147 -5.87 -13.44 -3.31
N ALA A 148 -5.96 -12.19 -2.84
CA ALA A 148 -6.55 -11.10 -3.62
C ALA A 148 -5.74 -10.78 -4.89
N VAL A 149 -4.40 -10.90 -4.84
CA VAL A 149 -3.54 -10.75 -6.03
C VAL A 149 -3.76 -11.91 -6.99
N VAL A 150 -3.76 -13.15 -6.52
CA VAL A 150 -4.00 -14.34 -7.35
C VAL A 150 -5.37 -14.25 -8.02
N GLU A 151 -6.43 -14.01 -7.24
CA GLU A 151 -7.80 -13.91 -7.75
C GLU A 151 -7.93 -12.84 -8.82
N ARG A 152 -7.38 -11.64 -8.58
CA ARG A 152 -7.46 -10.51 -9.51
C ARG A 152 -6.77 -10.78 -10.85
N ASN A 153 -5.70 -11.56 -10.84
CA ASN A 153 -4.87 -11.74 -12.03
C ASN A 153 -5.11 -13.08 -12.74
N SER A 154 -5.74 -14.05 -12.08
CA SER A 154 -5.93 -15.41 -12.62
C SER A 154 -6.84 -15.48 -13.85
N GLU A 155 -7.71 -14.49 -14.08
CA GLU A 155 -8.50 -14.44 -15.32
C GLU A 155 -7.62 -14.23 -16.56
N ARG A 156 -6.53 -13.48 -16.40
CA ARG A 156 -5.54 -13.22 -17.46
C ARG A 156 -4.35 -14.19 -17.43
N LEU A 157 -3.98 -14.65 -16.24
CA LEU A 157 -2.82 -15.51 -15.98
C LEU A 157 -3.27 -16.70 -15.12
N PRO A 158 -4.00 -17.68 -15.69
CA PRO A 158 -4.55 -18.80 -14.93
C PRO A 158 -3.51 -19.59 -14.13
N GLU A 159 -2.27 -19.64 -14.62
CA GLU A 159 -1.12 -20.30 -14.00
C GLU A 159 -0.78 -19.78 -12.60
N LEU A 160 -1.20 -18.55 -12.25
CA LEU A 160 -0.97 -18.01 -10.91
C LEU A 160 -1.65 -18.85 -9.82
N LYS A 161 -2.71 -19.60 -10.16
CA LYS A 161 -3.38 -20.51 -9.22
C LYS A 161 -2.54 -21.72 -8.83
N ASP A 162 -1.56 -22.06 -9.66
CA ASP A 162 -0.71 -23.24 -9.50
C ASP A 162 0.65 -22.90 -8.87
N ILE A 163 0.94 -21.61 -8.66
CA ILE A 163 2.20 -21.15 -8.06
C ILE A 163 2.10 -21.24 -6.53
N ASP A 164 3.11 -21.89 -5.94
CA ASP A 164 3.36 -21.81 -4.52
C ASP A 164 4.12 -20.53 -4.17
N PHE A 165 3.39 -19.53 -3.65
CA PHE A 165 3.95 -18.24 -3.28
C PHE A 165 4.75 -18.26 -1.97
N SER A 166 4.65 -19.31 -1.14
CA SER A 166 5.37 -19.41 0.13
C SER A 166 6.89 -19.22 -0.05
N ASN A 167 7.45 -19.79 -1.12
CA ASN A 167 8.87 -19.68 -1.48
C ASN A 167 9.32 -18.28 -1.98
N MET A 168 8.38 -17.34 -2.08
CA MET A 168 8.60 -15.95 -2.46
C MET A 168 8.42 -15.01 -1.26
N LEU A 169 7.93 -15.52 -0.13
CA LEU A 169 7.74 -14.77 1.10
C LEU A 169 8.96 -14.98 1.99
N TYR A 170 9.61 -13.88 2.37
CA TYR A 170 10.80 -13.89 3.20
C TYR A 170 10.50 -13.21 4.53
N GLU A 171 9.77 -13.95 5.37
CA GLU A 171 9.30 -13.44 6.66
C GLU A 171 10.29 -13.70 7.81
N ASP A 172 11.29 -14.55 7.62
CA ASP A 172 12.29 -14.91 8.65
C ASP A 172 12.95 -13.69 9.30
N ILE A 173 13.18 -12.63 8.53
CA ILE A 173 13.73 -11.37 9.03
C ILE A 173 12.75 -10.72 10.02
N LEU A 174 11.46 -10.66 9.67
CA LEU A 174 10.44 -10.06 10.52
C LEU A 174 10.11 -10.93 11.74
N GLU A 175 10.10 -12.25 11.57
CA GLU A 175 9.97 -13.21 12.66
C GLU A 175 11.12 -13.06 13.67
N LYS A 176 12.36 -12.97 13.19
CA LYS A 176 13.52 -12.67 14.04
C LYS A 176 13.34 -11.36 14.81
N LEU A 177 12.93 -10.27 14.12
CA LEU A 177 12.71 -8.97 14.77
C LEU A 177 11.59 -9.02 15.82
N ALA A 178 10.54 -9.81 15.58
CA ALA A 178 9.46 -10.05 16.52
C ALA A 178 9.96 -10.78 17.77
N ASP A 179 10.71 -11.88 17.58
CA ASP A 179 11.23 -12.70 18.66
C ASP A 179 12.31 -11.96 19.48
N GLU A 180 13.08 -11.07 18.87
CA GLU A 180 14.04 -10.17 19.53
C GLU A 180 13.36 -9.00 20.28
N GLY A 181 12.04 -8.82 20.12
CA GLY A 181 11.28 -7.76 20.78
C GLY A 181 11.43 -6.38 20.14
N TYR A 182 11.94 -6.29 18.92
CA TYR A 182 12.22 -5.01 18.23
C TYR A 182 10.96 -4.16 18.03
N PHE A 183 9.83 -4.78 17.66
CA PHE A 183 8.56 -4.04 17.51
C PHE A 183 8.11 -3.41 18.82
N GLN A 184 8.28 -4.11 19.95
CA GLN A 184 7.95 -3.58 21.27
C GLN A 184 8.91 -2.46 21.68
N GLU A 185 10.19 -2.54 21.31
CA GLU A 185 11.15 -1.45 21.50
C GLU A 185 10.71 -0.18 20.78
N VAL A 186 10.27 -0.30 19.52
CA VAL A 186 9.89 0.84 18.68
C VAL A 186 8.52 1.43 19.04
N TYR A 187 7.50 0.58 19.24
CA TYR A 187 6.10 1.01 19.40
C TYR A 187 5.58 0.93 20.84
N GLY A 188 6.32 0.30 21.74
CA GLY A 188 5.88 0.00 23.10
C GLY A 188 5.00 -1.27 23.20
N PRO A 189 4.61 -1.67 24.41
CA PRO A 189 3.92 -2.96 24.66
C PRO A 189 2.56 -3.13 23.98
N SER A 190 1.90 -2.04 23.59
CA SER A 190 0.58 -2.09 22.93
C SER A 190 0.63 -2.73 21.54
N ILE A 191 1.81 -2.83 20.92
CA ILE A 191 1.95 -3.45 19.59
C ILE A 191 1.76 -4.96 19.61
N ASN A 192 1.89 -5.62 20.77
CA ASN A 192 1.91 -7.08 20.85
C ASN A 192 0.63 -7.74 20.32
N THR A 193 -0.54 -7.13 20.58
CA THR A 193 -1.81 -7.64 20.05
C THR A 193 -1.86 -7.57 18.52
N GLU A 194 -1.45 -6.45 17.93
CA GLU A 194 -1.38 -6.32 16.47
C GLU A 194 -0.35 -7.28 15.88
N LEU A 195 0.80 -7.44 16.54
CA LEU A 195 1.85 -8.37 16.11
C LEU A 195 1.36 -9.82 16.11
N GLU A 196 0.64 -10.25 17.15
CA GLU A 196 0.02 -11.57 17.23
C GLU A 196 -1.02 -11.78 16.13
N ASP A 197 -1.93 -10.83 15.94
CA ASP A 197 -2.98 -10.89 14.92
C ASP A 197 -2.39 -10.95 13.51
N VAL A 198 -1.36 -10.14 13.24
CA VAL A 198 -0.70 -10.08 11.93
C VAL A 198 0.11 -11.35 11.67
N ARG A 199 0.87 -11.88 12.64
CA ARG A 199 1.60 -13.17 12.50
C ARG A 199 0.65 -14.36 12.30
N ALA A 200 -0.55 -14.31 12.87
CA ALA A 200 -1.58 -15.33 12.65
C ALA A 200 -2.18 -15.25 11.23
N ALA A 201 -2.26 -14.05 10.65
CA ALA A 201 -2.78 -13.81 9.30
C ALA A 201 -1.70 -13.82 8.21
N ALA A 202 -0.42 -13.97 8.58
CA ALA A 202 0.70 -13.96 7.66
C ALA A 202 0.60 -15.12 6.65
N ALA A 203 1.03 -14.86 5.43
CA ALA A 203 1.02 -15.82 4.35
C ALA A 203 2.11 -16.87 4.57
N ARG A 204 1.80 -18.15 4.34
CA ARG A 204 2.69 -19.28 4.63
C ARG A 204 2.70 -20.30 3.51
#